data_AF-I3TNB0-F1
#
_entry.id   AF-I3TNB0-F1
#
_cell.length_a   1.000
_cell.length_b   1.000
_cell.length_c   1.000
_cell.angle_alpha   90.00
_cell.angle_beta   90.00
_cell.angle_gamma   90.00
#
_symmetry.space_group_name_H-M   'P 1'
#
loop_
_entity.id
_entity.type
_entity.pdbx_description
1 polymer ?
#
loop_
_entity_poly.entity_id
_entity_poly.type
_entity_poly.pdbx_seq_one_letter_code
_entity_poly.pdbx_strand_id
1 'polypeptide(L)'
;MAAASAPSWGEVRSIGEPVKGCGETSGIIPFIHVMDGLTLAISQGSLRRGSAAVYLDVHHPEIEEFLEIRKASGDFNRKGLNLHHGIAITDAFMEAVREGVDFPLISPKSGAVMRRIDARRLWQKILETRLQTGEPYLLFIDTVNRALPRHQRALGLKVSTSNLCSEITLATGADHLDEERTAVCCLASLNIETWDEWQGEAGFVEDVLRFLDNVLTGFIETAPDEMARARYSAMRERSVGLGVMGFHAFLQARGIPFESAMAKAWNLAIFRRLRQEADRASVFLAEERGPCPDAAEAGMQARFSHKLAIAPTASISIICGGTSACIEPIPANIYTHKTLSGAFPVRNPHLARLLAERGLDRPEIWQSIVEHEGSVQHLDGLTEDEKTVFRTAFEIDQRWIVELAADRAPFLCQSQSLNLYLPADIDKWDLHMLHWTAWERGVKSLYYCRSKSIQRAGFAGGTRTAAGLAATARTDYEECLACQ
;
A
#
# COMPACT_ATOMS: atom_id res chain seq x y z
N MET A 1 0.36 -10.12 22.12
CA MET A 1 -0.18 -9.37 20.96
C MET A 1 0.67 -9.66 19.74
N ALA A 2 0.06 -10.06 18.63
CA ALA A 2 0.73 -10.10 17.33
C ALA A 2 0.56 -8.73 16.67
N ALA A 3 1.47 -7.81 16.93
CA ALA A 3 1.44 -6.48 16.32
C ALA A 3 2.59 -6.36 15.34
N ALA A 4 2.29 -5.96 14.11
CA ALA A 4 3.29 -5.49 13.18
C ALA A 4 3.79 -4.10 13.62
N SER A 5 5.08 -3.85 13.48
CA SER A 5 5.69 -2.55 13.82
C SER A 5 6.29 -1.89 12.58
N ALA A 6 6.33 -0.56 12.57
CA ALA A 6 6.95 0.17 11.48
C ALA A 6 7.69 1.44 11.96
N PRO A 7 8.91 1.30 12.52
CA PRO A 7 9.66 2.44 13.02
C PRO A 7 10.28 3.27 11.87
N SER A 8 10.33 4.59 12.08
CA SER A 8 11.19 5.49 11.30
C SER A 8 12.61 5.48 11.87
N TRP A 9 13.61 5.42 10.99
CA TRP A 9 15.02 5.48 11.33
C TRP A 9 15.69 6.79 10.95
N GLY A 10 14.93 7.77 10.42
CA GLY A 10 15.45 9.03 9.91
C GLY A 10 16.17 9.91 10.94
N GLU A 11 15.82 9.78 12.22
CA GLU A 11 16.42 10.54 13.33
C GLU A 11 17.69 9.89 13.91
N VAL A 12 18.02 8.67 13.50
CA VAL A 12 19.20 7.95 14.00
C VAL A 12 20.42 8.35 13.19
N ARG A 13 21.54 8.62 13.87
CA ARG A 13 22.78 9.10 13.22
C ARG A 13 23.32 8.11 12.20
N SER A 14 23.76 8.64 11.07
CA SER A 14 24.46 7.93 10.01
C SER A 14 25.86 7.51 10.44
N ILE A 15 26.37 6.42 9.84
CA ILE A 15 27.75 5.98 9.94
C ILE A 15 28.75 7.14 9.80
N GLY A 16 29.78 7.15 10.66
CA GLY A 16 30.83 8.18 10.67
C GLY A 16 30.48 9.44 11.47
N GLU A 17 29.23 9.61 11.92
CA GLU A 17 28.89 10.74 12.80
C GLU A 17 29.44 10.55 14.22
N PRO A 18 29.93 11.63 14.87
CA PRO A 18 30.60 11.53 16.16
C PRO A 18 29.65 11.16 17.30
N VAL A 19 30.15 10.31 18.21
CA VAL A 19 29.50 9.89 19.46
C VAL A 19 30.35 10.38 20.64
N LYS A 20 29.71 11.08 21.58
CA LYS A 20 30.40 11.69 22.73
C LYS A 20 31.15 10.61 23.51
N GLY A 21 32.49 10.72 23.55
CA GLY A 21 33.37 9.85 24.33
C GLY A 21 33.72 8.49 23.71
N CYS A 22 33.16 8.11 22.56
CA CYS A 22 33.29 6.74 22.02
C CYS A 22 33.60 6.64 20.51
N GLY A 23 34.08 7.70 19.87
CA GLY A 23 34.43 7.68 18.44
C GLY A 23 33.24 7.98 17.52
N GLU A 24 33.03 7.18 16.48
CA GLU A 24 31.98 7.38 15.47
C GLU A 24 30.92 6.26 15.54
N THR A 25 29.69 6.56 15.13
CA THR A 25 28.60 5.56 15.08
C THR A 25 28.77 4.57 13.94
N SER A 26 28.24 3.35 14.11
CA SER A 26 28.20 2.29 13.08
C SER A 26 27.05 2.44 12.08
N GLY A 27 26.24 3.49 12.22
CA GLY A 27 25.08 3.77 11.37
C GLY A 27 23.84 2.96 11.72
N ILE A 28 22.78 3.11 10.94
CA ILE A 28 21.46 2.51 11.18
C ILE A 28 21.40 1.02 10.81
N ILE A 29 22.19 0.60 9.82
CA ILE A 29 22.07 -0.74 9.21
C ILE A 29 22.32 -1.88 10.23
N PRO A 30 23.32 -1.82 11.12
CA PRO A 30 23.50 -2.82 12.18
C PRO A 30 22.31 -2.89 13.15
N PHE A 31 21.68 -1.77 13.49
CA PHE A 31 20.50 -1.77 14.36
C PHE A 31 19.29 -2.39 13.67
N ILE A 32 19.12 -2.13 12.37
CA ILE A 32 18.11 -2.78 11.54
C ILE A 32 18.35 -4.30 11.50
N HIS A 33 19.60 -4.75 11.39
CA HIS A 33 19.93 -6.18 11.44
C HIS A 33 19.57 -6.84 12.79
N VAL A 34 19.76 -6.13 13.91
CA VAL A 34 19.28 -6.59 15.22
C VAL A 34 17.76 -6.73 15.22
N MET A 35 17.03 -5.74 14.67
CA MET A 35 15.58 -5.79 14.56
C MET A 35 15.10 -6.95 13.66
N ASP A 36 15.83 -7.26 12.59
CA ASP A 36 15.57 -8.43 11.74
C ASP A 36 15.61 -9.72 12.57
N GLY A 37 16.65 -9.91 13.38
CA GLY A 37 16.76 -11.03 14.32
C GLY A 37 15.60 -11.09 15.33
N LEU A 38 15.14 -9.94 15.84
CA LEU A 38 13.98 -9.87 16.75
C LEU A 38 12.68 -10.34 16.06
N THR A 39 12.45 -10.01 14.79
CA THR A 39 11.25 -10.47 14.07
C THR A 39 11.20 -11.98 13.88
N LEU A 40 12.36 -12.64 13.82
CA LEU A 40 12.46 -14.09 13.81
C LEU A 40 12.23 -14.70 15.20
N ALA A 41 12.74 -14.06 16.25
CA ALA A 41 12.61 -14.54 17.63
C ALA A 41 11.16 -14.44 18.14
N ILE A 42 10.43 -13.42 17.72
CA ILE A 42 9.05 -13.16 18.15
C ILE A 42 8.08 -13.76 17.12
N SER A 43 7.42 -14.86 17.48
CA SER A 43 6.36 -15.47 16.66
C SER A 43 5.06 -15.62 17.44
N GLN A 44 3.94 -15.41 16.76
CA GLN A 44 2.62 -15.69 17.33
C GLN A 44 2.30 -17.17 17.17
N GLY A 45 2.22 -17.87 18.31
CA GLY A 45 1.61 -19.20 18.43
C GLY A 45 2.15 -20.23 17.44
N SER A 46 3.48 -20.25 17.24
CA SER A 46 4.24 -21.10 16.30
C SER A 46 3.86 -21.02 14.81
N LEU A 47 2.79 -20.32 14.43
CA LEU A 47 2.22 -20.32 13.07
C LEU A 47 2.42 -19.01 12.30
N ARG A 48 2.55 -17.86 12.97
CA ARG A 48 2.78 -16.55 12.31
C ARG A 48 4.07 -15.91 12.81
N ARG A 49 5.05 -15.76 11.91
CA ARG A 49 6.28 -15.01 12.18
C ARG A 49 5.96 -13.53 12.41
N GLY A 50 6.74 -12.86 13.26
CA GLY A 50 6.70 -11.41 13.35
C GLY A 50 7.00 -10.78 11.99
N SER A 51 6.40 -9.63 11.72
CA SER A 51 6.64 -8.85 10.50
C SER A 51 6.71 -7.38 10.85
N ALA A 52 7.67 -6.68 10.26
CA ALA A 52 7.88 -5.26 10.48
C ALA A 52 8.41 -4.60 9.22
N ALA A 53 8.13 -3.31 9.05
CA ALA A 53 8.66 -2.49 7.97
C ALA A 53 9.48 -1.32 8.53
N VAL A 54 10.73 -1.18 8.11
CA VAL A 54 11.55 -0.02 8.52
C VAL A 54 11.44 1.09 7.49
N TYR A 55 11.30 2.34 7.93
CA TYR A 55 11.27 3.50 7.04
C TYR A 55 12.49 4.38 7.21
N LEU A 56 12.94 4.97 6.10
CA LEU A 56 14.05 5.93 6.09
C LEU A 56 13.73 7.11 5.18
N ASP A 57 14.11 8.31 5.60
CA ASP A 57 14.01 9.50 4.75
C ASP A 57 14.99 9.45 3.57
N VAL A 58 14.54 9.89 2.40
CA VAL A 58 15.36 9.87 1.16
C VAL A 58 16.63 10.72 1.26
N HIS A 59 16.66 11.70 2.17
CA HIS A 59 17.83 12.55 2.44
C HIS A 59 18.77 11.98 3.51
N HIS A 60 18.48 10.82 4.08
CA HIS A 60 19.37 10.21 5.04
C HIS A 60 20.70 9.77 4.39
N PRO A 61 21.89 9.99 5.00
CA PRO A 61 23.16 9.72 4.35
C PRO A 61 23.39 8.24 3.97
N GLU A 62 22.74 7.31 4.69
CA GLU A 62 22.78 5.87 4.44
C GLU A 62 21.72 5.35 3.44
N ILE A 63 20.96 6.24 2.77
CA ILE A 63 19.86 5.85 1.86
C ILE A 63 20.28 4.83 0.80
N GLU A 64 21.47 4.99 0.21
CA GLU A 64 21.93 4.09 -0.84
C GLU A 64 22.20 2.67 -0.36
N GLU A 65 22.63 2.51 0.89
CA GLU A 65 22.86 1.20 1.49
C GLU A 65 21.56 0.60 2.02
N PHE A 66 20.69 1.45 2.59
CA PHE A 66 19.36 1.06 3.03
C PHE A 66 18.55 0.40 1.90
N LEU A 67 18.65 0.87 0.65
CA LEU A 67 18.01 0.23 -0.50
C LEU A 67 18.46 -1.23 -0.71
N GLU A 68 19.65 -1.60 -0.26
CA GLU A 68 20.28 -2.90 -0.53
C GLU A 68 20.01 -3.95 0.55
N ILE A 69 19.38 -3.60 1.68
CA ILE A 69 19.26 -4.48 2.85
C ILE A 69 18.43 -5.75 2.58
N ARG A 70 17.55 -5.70 1.57
CA ARG A 70 16.70 -6.83 1.14
C ARG A 70 17.30 -7.67 0.03
N LYS A 71 18.43 -7.24 -0.57
CA LYS A 71 19.11 -8.05 -1.58
C LYS A 71 19.88 -9.18 -0.91
N ALA A 72 19.68 -10.39 -1.41
CA ALA A 72 20.33 -11.60 -0.87
C ALA A 72 21.86 -11.60 -1.05
N SER A 73 22.41 -10.77 -1.93
CA SER A 73 23.84 -10.62 -2.19
C SER A 73 24.48 -9.53 -1.32
N GLY A 74 25.78 -9.69 -1.01
CA GLY A 74 26.56 -8.74 -0.23
C GLY A 74 26.87 -9.24 1.18
N ASP A 75 27.32 -8.35 2.07
CA ASP A 75 27.62 -8.68 3.47
C ASP A 75 26.33 -9.00 4.23
N PHE A 76 26.21 -10.25 4.70
CA PHE A 76 25.05 -10.75 5.42
C PHE A 76 24.75 -9.98 6.71
N ASN A 77 25.78 -9.44 7.39
CA ASN A 77 25.61 -8.69 8.63
C ASN A 77 24.99 -7.30 8.40
N ARG A 78 24.83 -6.90 7.14
CA ARG A 78 24.26 -5.62 6.72
C ARG A 78 22.97 -5.81 5.92
N LYS A 79 22.30 -6.96 6.12
CA LYS A 79 21.01 -7.31 5.51
C LYS A 79 19.89 -7.43 6.54
N GLY A 80 18.65 -7.22 6.08
CA GLY A 80 17.42 -7.43 6.83
C GLY A 80 16.41 -8.17 5.96
N LEU A 81 16.63 -9.48 5.74
CA LEU A 81 15.85 -10.28 4.79
C LEU A 81 14.48 -10.70 5.34
N ASN A 82 14.23 -10.53 6.63
CA ASN A 82 12.97 -10.84 7.31
C ASN A 82 12.13 -9.58 7.61
N LEU A 83 12.75 -8.40 7.52
CA LEU A 83 12.08 -7.11 7.53
C LEU A 83 11.57 -6.73 6.15
N HIS A 84 10.64 -5.79 6.11
CA HIS A 84 10.31 -5.00 4.93
C HIS A 84 10.95 -3.62 5.05
N HIS A 85 11.06 -2.88 3.95
CA HIS A 85 11.54 -1.50 4.02
C HIS A 85 10.74 -0.54 3.14
N GLY A 86 10.64 0.71 3.58
CA GLY A 86 10.02 1.81 2.87
C GLY A 86 10.88 3.07 2.92
N ILE A 87 10.66 3.99 2.00
CA ILE A 87 11.36 5.27 1.97
C ILE A 87 10.37 6.43 1.99
N ALA A 88 10.64 7.42 2.83
CA ALA A 88 9.91 8.68 2.85
C ALA A 88 10.54 9.63 1.83
N ILE A 89 9.82 9.85 0.73
CA ILE A 89 10.23 10.69 -0.40
C ILE A 89 9.63 12.08 -0.24
N THR A 90 10.49 13.08 -0.25
CA THR A 90 10.11 14.50 -0.23
C THR A 90 9.88 15.02 -1.64
N ASP A 91 9.05 16.04 -1.78
CA ASP A 91 8.86 16.76 -3.04
C ASP A 91 10.18 17.39 -3.49
N ALA A 92 10.99 17.90 -2.55
CA ALA A 92 12.32 18.44 -2.86
C ALA A 92 13.23 17.42 -3.57
N PHE A 93 13.15 16.13 -3.22
CA PHE A 93 13.88 15.09 -3.95
C PHE A 93 13.32 14.90 -5.36
N MET A 94 12.00 14.82 -5.50
CA MET A 94 11.35 14.63 -6.79
C MET A 94 11.61 15.82 -7.73
N GLU A 95 11.60 17.06 -7.23
CA GLU A 95 12.01 18.24 -7.99
C GLU A 95 13.48 18.18 -8.40
N ALA A 96 14.38 17.72 -7.52
CA ALA A 96 15.78 17.51 -7.88
C ALA A 96 15.94 16.46 -9.00
N VAL A 97 15.11 15.41 -9.02
CA VAL A 97 15.05 14.43 -10.12
C VAL A 97 14.58 15.08 -11.42
N ARG A 98 13.52 15.90 -11.37
CA ARG A 98 12.99 16.66 -12.52
C ARG A 98 14.09 17.51 -13.15
N GLU A 99 14.74 18.32 -12.34
CA GLU A 99 15.77 19.28 -12.76
C GLU A 99 17.09 18.59 -13.13
N GLY A 100 17.34 17.38 -12.63
CA GLY A 100 18.60 16.65 -12.85
C GLY A 100 19.77 17.26 -12.08
N VAL A 101 19.49 17.72 -10.85
CA VAL A 101 20.48 18.36 -9.97
C VAL A 101 20.88 17.43 -8.81
N ASP A 102 21.99 17.78 -8.17
CA ASP A 102 22.46 17.07 -6.99
C ASP A 102 21.55 17.31 -5.78
N PHE A 103 21.18 16.22 -5.10
CA PHE A 103 20.39 16.20 -3.88
C PHE A 103 21.29 16.09 -2.62
N PRO A 104 21.09 16.95 -1.60
CA PRO A 104 21.87 16.91 -0.37
C PRO A 104 21.39 15.78 0.55
N LEU A 105 22.34 15.03 1.11
CA LEU A 105 22.11 14.13 2.23
C LEU A 105 22.51 14.79 3.54
N ILE A 106 21.61 14.73 4.52
CA ILE A 106 21.62 15.60 5.69
C ILE A 106 21.85 14.76 6.94
N SER A 107 22.78 15.18 7.79
CA SER A 107 23.01 14.59 9.11
C SER A 107 21.76 14.75 9.98
N PRO A 108 21.17 13.66 10.48
CA PRO A 108 20.04 13.74 11.42
C PRO A 108 20.41 14.48 12.71
N LYS A 109 21.67 14.42 13.13
CA LYS A 109 22.11 15.06 14.37
C LYS A 109 22.32 16.56 14.25
N SER A 110 22.93 17.01 13.16
CA SER A 110 23.43 18.39 13.02
C SER A 110 22.63 19.22 12.03
N GLY A 111 21.83 18.59 11.16
CA GLY A 111 21.17 19.25 10.05
C GLY A 111 22.13 19.71 8.94
N ALA A 112 23.43 19.40 9.04
CA ALA A 112 24.42 19.77 8.04
C ALA A 112 24.35 18.83 6.83
N VAL A 113 24.63 19.38 5.64
CA VAL A 113 24.81 18.56 4.43
C VAL A 113 26.11 17.79 4.57
N MET A 114 26.00 16.45 4.63
CA MET A 114 27.17 15.56 4.72
C MET A 114 27.76 15.27 3.34
N ARG A 115 26.90 15.01 2.35
CA ARG A 115 27.30 14.76 0.96
C ARG A 115 26.17 15.13 0.01
N ARG A 116 26.50 15.28 -1.27
CA ARG A 116 25.55 15.47 -2.35
C ARG A 116 25.60 14.28 -3.31
N ILE A 117 24.46 13.90 -3.87
CA ILE A 117 24.33 12.78 -4.80
C ILE A 117 23.48 13.19 -6.00
N ASP A 118 23.73 12.58 -7.16
CA ASP A 118 22.87 12.76 -8.33
C ASP A 118 21.46 12.22 -8.04
N ALA A 119 20.45 13.10 -8.08
CA ALA A 119 19.08 12.75 -7.75
C ALA A 119 18.48 11.71 -8.72
N ARG A 120 18.76 11.83 -10.02
CA ARG A 120 18.26 10.91 -11.05
C ARG A 120 18.89 9.52 -10.89
N ARG A 121 20.16 9.45 -10.53
CA ARG A 121 20.85 8.19 -10.25
C ARG A 121 20.26 7.50 -9.03
N LEU A 122 19.98 8.23 -7.95
CA LEU A 122 19.31 7.65 -6.78
C LEU A 122 17.89 7.17 -7.14
N TRP A 123 17.13 7.98 -7.89
CA TRP A 123 15.78 7.61 -8.33
C TRP A 123 15.79 6.35 -9.19
N GLN A 124 16.69 6.26 -10.16
CA GLN A 124 16.88 5.05 -10.96
C GLN A 124 17.17 3.84 -10.06
N LYS A 125 18.08 3.96 -9.10
CA LYS A 125 18.40 2.88 -8.15
C LYS A 125 17.19 2.45 -7.31
N ILE A 126 16.36 3.40 -6.87
CA ILE A 126 15.10 3.13 -6.14
C ILE A 126 14.19 2.26 -7.01
N LEU A 127 13.91 2.70 -8.24
CA LEU A 127 13.00 1.99 -9.15
C LEU A 127 13.51 0.60 -9.55
N GLU A 128 14.80 0.48 -9.86
CA GLU A 128 15.42 -0.81 -10.18
C GLU A 128 15.36 -1.77 -9.01
N THR A 129 15.58 -1.28 -7.78
CA THR A 129 15.48 -2.10 -6.56
C THR A 129 14.05 -2.55 -6.31
N ARG A 130 13.05 -1.67 -6.53
CA ARG A 130 11.62 -2.03 -6.48
C ARG A 130 11.29 -3.12 -7.48
N LEU A 131 11.74 -3.01 -8.73
CA LEU A 131 11.48 -4.01 -9.76
C LEU A 131 12.11 -5.38 -9.40
N GLN A 132 13.31 -5.37 -8.82
CA GLN A 132 14.08 -6.58 -8.46
C GLN A 132 13.55 -7.28 -7.21
N THR A 133 13.21 -6.52 -6.16
CA THR A 133 12.91 -7.07 -4.83
C THR A 133 11.45 -6.91 -4.41
N GLY A 134 10.69 -6.10 -5.16
CA GLY A 134 9.34 -5.66 -4.84
C GLY A 134 9.26 -4.46 -3.91
N GLU A 135 10.39 -4.01 -3.36
CA GLU A 135 10.52 -2.96 -2.34
C GLU A 135 11.74 -2.07 -2.68
N PRO A 136 11.88 -0.83 -2.18
CA PRO A 136 11.15 -0.19 -1.07
C PRO A 136 9.69 0.15 -1.37
N TYR A 137 8.88 0.21 -0.32
CA TYR A 137 7.64 0.98 -0.34
C TYR A 137 7.97 2.46 -0.52
N LEU A 138 7.14 3.19 -1.25
CA LEU A 138 7.32 4.63 -1.42
C LEU A 138 6.26 5.36 -0.60
N LEU A 139 6.66 6.27 0.26
CA LEU A 139 5.78 7.16 1.02
C LEU A 139 6.08 8.61 0.60
N PHE A 140 5.15 9.26 -0.09
CA PHE A 140 5.31 10.65 -0.50
C PHE A 140 4.99 11.56 0.69
N ILE A 141 5.99 11.80 1.53
CA ILE A 141 5.81 12.28 2.90
C ILE A 141 5.25 13.71 2.96
N ASP A 142 5.57 14.55 1.98
CA ASP A 142 5.06 15.91 1.89
C ASP A 142 3.58 15.92 1.48
N THR A 143 3.17 15.05 0.55
CA THR A 143 1.76 14.83 0.20
C THR A 143 0.97 14.32 1.41
N VAL A 144 1.55 13.40 2.19
CA VAL A 144 0.94 12.89 3.44
C VAL A 144 0.75 14.01 4.46
N ASN A 145 1.80 14.77 4.77
CA ASN A 145 1.73 15.83 5.77
C ASN A 145 0.84 17.01 5.32
N ARG A 146 0.82 17.35 4.03
CA ARG A 146 -0.16 18.30 3.49
C ARG A 146 -1.59 17.81 3.68
N ALA A 147 -1.84 16.51 3.57
CA ALA A 147 -3.17 15.93 3.69
C ALA A 147 -3.63 15.67 5.14
N LEU A 148 -2.81 15.95 6.15
CA LEU A 148 -3.17 15.78 7.55
C LEU A 148 -4.47 16.53 7.91
N PRO A 149 -5.29 16.00 8.83
CA PRO A 149 -6.47 16.71 9.32
C PRO A 149 -6.11 18.10 9.86
N ARG A 150 -6.98 19.08 9.59
CA ARG A 150 -6.71 20.48 9.92
C ARG A 150 -6.39 20.68 11.40
N HIS A 151 -7.11 20.00 12.30
CA HIS A 151 -6.87 20.10 13.74
C HIS A 151 -5.49 19.57 14.13
N GLN A 152 -5.09 18.41 13.62
CA GLN A 152 -3.75 17.86 13.89
C GLN A 152 -2.62 18.75 13.33
N ARG A 153 -2.79 19.34 12.15
CA ARG A 153 -1.82 20.34 11.64
C ARG A 153 -1.75 21.59 12.52
N ALA A 154 -2.87 22.04 13.09
CA ALA A 154 -2.90 23.18 14.00
C ALA A 154 -2.19 22.89 15.33
N LEU A 155 -2.20 21.63 15.76
CA LEU A 155 -1.42 21.14 16.91
C LEU A 155 0.05 20.86 16.57
N GLY A 156 0.50 21.11 15.33
CA GLY A 156 1.89 20.90 14.92
C GLY A 156 2.29 19.43 14.75
N LEU A 157 1.34 18.50 14.75
CA LEU A 157 1.61 17.08 14.54
C LEU A 157 2.12 16.82 13.12
N LYS A 158 3.03 15.85 13.00
CA LYS A 158 3.63 15.42 11.74
C LYS A 158 3.68 13.91 11.63
N VAL A 159 3.56 13.43 10.40
CA VAL A 159 3.79 12.02 10.05
C VAL A 159 5.24 11.89 9.58
N SER A 160 5.97 10.91 10.11
CA SER A 160 7.36 10.60 9.72
C SER A 160 7.52 9.20 9.12
N THR A 161 6.46 8.39 9.14
CA THR A 161 6.48 7.00 8.64
C THR A 161 5.07 6.55 8.30
N SER A 162 4.97 5.40 7.63
CA SER A 162 3.73 4.66 7.49
C SER A 162 3.83 3.34 8.26
N ASN A 163 2.74 2.56 8.30
CA ASN A 163 2.75 1.19 8.84
C ASN A 163 3.37 0.15 7.88
N LEU A 164 3.33 -1.13 8.30
CA LEU A 164 3.77 -2.30 7.53
C LEU A 164 3.17 -2.38 6.12
N CYS A 165 1.92 -1.93 5.95
CA CYS A 165 1.18 -2.08 4.69
C CYS A 165 1.05 -0.77 3.89
N SER A 166 1.71 0.30 4.31
CA SER A 166 1.75 1.60 3.62
C SER A 166 0.42 2.39 3.55
N GLU A 167 -0.66 1.98 4.23
CA GLU A 167 -1.96 2.67 4.20
C GLU A 167 -2.18 3.64 5.37
N ILE A 168 -1.46 3.47 6.48
CA ILE A 168 -1.64 4.23 7.72
C ILE A 168 -0.63 5.36 7.81
N THR A 169 -1.13 6.58 7.93
CA THR A 169 -0.30 7.79 7.97
C THR A 169 -0.67 8.64 9.18
N LEU A 170 -0.36 8.12 10.37
CA LEU A 170 -0.66 8.73 11.65
C LEU A 170 0.60 9.34 12.26
N ALA A 171 0.43 10.36 13.10
CA ALA A 171 1.54 11.04 13.75
C ALA A 171 2.18 10.15 14.83
N THR A 172 3.50 10.19 14.92
CA THR A 172 4.30 9.44 15.92
C THR A 172 5.43 10.31 16.44
N GLY A 173 5.95 9.98 17.63
CA GLY A 173 6.95 10.78 18.33
C GLY A 173 6.33 11.77 19.31
N ALA A 174 7.14 12.70 19.82
CA ALA A 174 6.67 13.75 20.72
C ALA A 174 5.61 14.64 20.06
N ASP A 175 4.54 14.93 20.79
CA ASP A 175 3.51 15.89 20.39
C ASP A 175 3.71 17.27 21.03
N HIS A 176 2.74 18.17 20.83
CA HIS A 176 2.77 19.53 21.37
C HIS A 176 2.62 19.61 22.90
N LEU A 177 2.37 18.48 23.58
CA LEU A 177 2.32 18.35 25.03
C LEU A 177 3.59 17.67 25.58
N ASP A 178 4.62 17.50 24.75
CA ASP A 178 5.84 16.75 25.05
C ASP A 178 5.58 15.28 25.43
N GLU A 179 4.44 14.72 24.99
CA GLU A 179 4.07 13.33 25.21
C GLU A 179 4.37 12.47 23.98
N GLU A 180 4.88 11.27 24.23
CA GLU A 180 5.39 10.39 23.18
C GLU A 180 4.30 9.50 22.58
N ARG A 181 4.02 9.67 21.27
CA ARG A 181 3.00 8.93 20.54
C ARG A 181 3.55 7.71 19.81
N THR A 182 2.86 6.58 19.98
CA THR A 182 2.98 5.42 19.09
C THR A 182 1.63 5.21 18.42
N ALA A 183 1.54 5.40 17.11
CA ALA A 183 0.29 5.23 16.38
C ALA A 183 -0.22 3.78 16.47
N VAL A 184 -1.54 3.63 16.53
CA VAL A 184 -2.22 2.34 16.49
C VAL A 184 -3.19 2.27 15.33
N CYS A 185 -3.42 1.07 14.83
CA CYS A 185 -4.30 0.83 13.70
C CYS A 185 -5.49 -0.03 14.13
N CYS A 186 -6.71 0.46 13.88
CA CYS A 186 -7.96 -0.28 14.05
C CYS A 186 -8.72 -0.27 12.73
N LEU A 187 -8.92 -1.44 12.12
CA LEU A 187 -9.34 -1.58 10.72
C LEU A 187 -10.63 -2.38 10.57
N ALA A 188 -11.44 -1.96 9.59
CA ALA A 188 -12.49 -2.77 8.99
C ALA A 188 -12.50 -2.52 7.48
N SER A 189 -13.21 -3.35 6.72
CA SER A 189 -13.36 -3.15 5.27
C SER A 189 -14.77 -3.47 4.84
N LEU A 190 -15.38 -2.57 4.06
CA LEU A 190 -16.69 -2.80 3.45
C LEU A 190 -16.53 -3.67 2.21
N ASN A 191 -17.42 -4.64 2.02
CA ASN A 191 -17.44 -5.43 0.79
C ASN A 191 -18.19 -4.66 -0.31
N ILE A 192 -17.48 -4.15 -1.29
CA ILE A 192 -18.07 -3.40 -2.42
C ILE A 192 -18.78 -4.34 -3.39
N GLU A 193 -18.44 -5.63 -3.45
CA GLU A 193 -19.15 -6.57 -4.30
C GLU A 193 -20.65 -6.62 -3.97
N THR A 194 -21.00 -6.50 -2.69
CA THR A 194 -22.37 -6.45 -2.18
C THR A 194 -22.92 -5.02 -2.04
N TRP A 195 -22.37 -4.05 -2.78
CA TRP A 195 -22.75 -2.63 -2.72
C TRP A 195 -24.27 -2.41 -2.73
N ASP A 196 -25.00 -3.07 -3.63
CA ASP A 196 -26.45 -2.87 -3.77
C ASP A 196 -27.25 -3.34 -2.53
N GLU A 197 -26.67 -4.20 -1.70
CA GLU A 197 -27.30 -4.70 -0.47
C GLU A 197 -27.24 -3.68 0.68
N TRP A 198 -26.14 -2.93 0.81
CA TRP A 198 -25.91 -2.08 1.97
C TRP A 198 -25.90 -0.58 1.64
N GLN A 199 -25.72 -0.18 0.39
CA GLN A 199 -25.70 1.23 0.02
C GLN A 199 -27.04 1.93 0.34
N GLY A 200 -28.17 1.21 0.34
CA GLY A 200 -29.46 1.80 0.71
C GLY A 200 -29.68 1.94 2.22
N GLU A 201 -28.87 1.25 3.03
CA GLU A 201 -29.12 1.06 4.45
C GLU A 201 -28.66 2.28 5.26
N ALA A 202 -29.64 2.97 5.85
CA ALA A 202 -29.38 4.18 6.61
C ALA A 202 -28.55 3.86 7.86
N GLY A 203 -27.40 4.53 8.00
CA GLY A 203 -26.53 4.37 9.17
C GLY A 203 -25.50 3.25 9.05
N PHE A 204 -25.47 2.47 7.96
CA PHE A 204 -24.56 1.33 7.84
C PHE A 204 -23.07 1.69 8.07
N VAL A 205 -22.57 2.76 7.44
CA VAL A 205 -21.19 3.23 7.66
C VAL A 205 -20.97 3.77 9.08
N GLU A 206 -21.99 4.36 9.69
CA GLU A 206 -21.93 4.81 11.08
C GLU A 206 -21.80 3.62 12.02
N ASP A 207 -22.58 2.55 11.83
CA ASP A 207 -22.51 1.34 12.66
C ASP A 207 -21.12 0.70 12.62
N VAL A 208 -20.49 0.65 11.44
CA VAL A 208 -19.12 0.14 11.31
C VAL A 208 -18.12 1.05 12.01
N LEU A 209 -18.24 2.37 11.89
CA LEU A 209 -17.36 3.31 12.58
C LEU A 209 -17.58 3.31 14.11
N ARG A 210 -18.82 3.14 14.57
CA ARG A 210 -19.18 2.96 15.97
C ARG A 210 -18.58 1.67 16.53
N PHE A 211 -18.62 0.58 15.75
CA PHE A 211 -17.94 -0.66 16.08
C PHE A 211 -16.42 -0.45 16.23
N LEU A 212 -15.79 0.22 15.26
CA LEU A 212 -14.36 0.55 15.35
C LEU A 212 -14.04 1.45 16.56
N ASP A 213 -14.88 2.43 16.87
CA ASP A 213 -14.75 3.26 18.08
C ASP A 213 -14.81 2.42 19.36
N ASN A 214 -15.71 1.43 19.42
CA ASN A 214 -15.84 0.51 20.55
C ASN A 214 -14.60 -0.39 20.68
N VAL A 215 -14.09 -0.93 19.57
CA VAL A 215 -12.84 -1.72 19.56
C VAL A 215 -11.68 -0.89 20.06
N LEU A 216 -11.59 0.37 19.61
CA LEU A 216 -10.54 1.28 20.03
C LEU A 216 -10.67 1.65 21.51
N THR A 217 -11.89 1.86 22.02
CA THR A 217 -12.15 2.02 23.45
C THR A 217 -11.68 0.80 24.24
N GLY A 218 -11.99 -0.41 23.80
CA GLY A 218 -11.51 -1.64 24.44
C GLY A 218 -9.97 -1.71 24.50
N PHE A 219 -9.28 -1.32 23.43
CA PHE A 219 -7.82 -1.19 23.46
C PHE A 219 -7.38 -0.13 24.48
N ILE A 220 -7.96 1.07 24.47
CA ILE A 220 -7.59 2.17 25.37
C ILE A 220 -7.76 1.77 26.84
N GLU A 221 -8.83 1.05 27.18
CA GLU A 221 -9.15 0.67 28.56
C GLU A 221 -8.34 -0.52 29.08
N THR A 222 -7.93 -1.43 28.20
CA THR A 222 -7.28 -2.69 28.60
C THR A 222 -5.80 -2.79 28.24
N ALA A 223 -5.27 -1.88 27.41
CA ALA A 223 -3.87 -1.91 27.01
C ALA A 223 -2.96 -1.81 28.24
N PRO A 224 -1.95 -2.69 28.35
CA PRO A 224 -1.07 -2.70 29.51
C PRO A 224 -0.11 -1.50 29.48
N ASP A 225 0.55 -1.22 30.60
CA ASP A 225 1.38 -0.01 30.74
C ASP A 225 2.61 0.01 29.84
N GLU A 226 3.11 -1.15 29.40
CA GLU A 226 4.16 -1.24 28.37
C GLU A 226 3.71 -0.63 27.03
N MET A 227 2.40 -0.46 26.83
CA MET A 227 1.79 0.17 25.67
C MET A 227 1.24 1.58 25.97
N ALA A 228 1.70 2.24 27.05
CA ALA A 228 1.21 3.56 27.44
C ALA A 228 1.25 4.60 26.31
N ARG A 229 2.34 4.65 25.51
CA ARG A 229 2.47 5.55 24.34
C ARG A 229 1.41 5.28 23.27
N ALA A 230 1.07 4.01 23.06
CA ALA A 230 0.07 3.59 22.10
C ALA A 230 -1.35 3.88 22.60
N ARG A 231 -1.61 3.61 23.88
CA ARG A 231 -2.85 3.96 24.58
C ARG A 231 -3.08 5.47 24.55
N TYR A 232 -2.04 6.26 24.81
CA TYR A 232 -2.06 7.72 24.75
C TYR A 232 -2.43 8.22 23.35
N SER A 233 -1.71 7.78 22.30
CA SER A 233 -2.00 8.19 20.92
C SER A 233 -3.45 7.84 20.55
N ALA A 234 -3.86 6.59 20.77
CA ALA A 234 -5.20 6.09 20.48
C ALA A 234 -6.30 6.94 21.14
N MET A 235 -6.11 7.28 22.41
CA MET A 235 -7.05 8.09 23.18
C MET A 235 -7.12 9.53 22.66
N ARG A 236 -5.98 10.16 22.35
CA ARG A 236 -5.89 11.54 21.84
C ARG A 236 -6.55 11.72 20.48
N GLU A 237 -6.24 10.85 19.53
CA GLU A 237 -6.62 11.06 18.12
C GLU A 237 -7.86 10.27 17.70
N ARG A 238 -8.12 9.13 18.36
CA ARG A 238 -9.16 8.15 18.04
C ARG A 238 -9.20 7.76 16.55
N SER A 239 -8.05 7.62 15.91
CA SER A 239 -7.97 7.34 14.49
C SER A 239 -8.38 5.90 14.18
N VAL A 240 -9.19 5.72 13.13
CA VAL A 240 -9.62 4.43 12.60
C VAL A 240 -9.36 4.34 11.09
N GLY A 241 -9.32 3.12 10.56
CA GLY A 241 -9.14 2.86 9.14
C GLY A 241 -10.25 1.99 8.57
N LEU A 242 -11.34 2.62 8.15
CA LEU A 242 -12.36 1.99 7.34
C LEU A 242 -11.88 1.94 5.88
N GLY A 243 -11.67 0.74 5.39
CA GLY A 243 -11.28 0.44 4.02
C GLY A 243 -12.39 -0.21 3.22
N VAL A 244 -12.01 -0.79 2.08
CA VAL A 244 -12.91 -1.54 1.21
C VAL A 244 -12.24 -2.82 0.74
N MET A 245 -13.04 -3.79 0.30
CA MET A 245 -12.64 -4.95 -0.49
C MET A 245 -13.65 -5.22 -1.60
N GLY A 246 -13.34 -6.13 -2.52
CA GLY A 246 -14.29 -6.55 -3.54
C GLY A 246 -14.45 -5.58 -4.72
N PHE A 247 -13.55 -4.61 -4.90
CA PHE A 247 -13.69 -3.61 -5.97
C PHE A 247 -13.66 -4.23 -7.37
N HIS A 248 -12.71 -5.12 -7.68
CA HIS A 248 -12.67 -5.74 -9.01
C HIS A 248 -13.80 -6.77 -9.19
N ALA A 249 -14.15 -7.53 -8.14
CA ALA A 249 -15.29 -8.43 -8.19
C ALA A 249 -16.61 -7.67 -8.44
N PHE A 250 -16.79 -6.49 -7.84
CA PHE A 250 -17.91 -5.59 -8.11
C PHE A 250 -18.00 -5.18 -9.58
N LEU A 251 -16.86 -4.86 -10.21
CA LEU A 251 -16.80 -4.50 -11.63
C LEU A 251 -17.13 -5.71 -12.51
N GLN A 252 -16.53 -6.87 -12.23
CA GLN A 252 -16.76 -8.12 -12.96
C GLN A 252 -18.21 -8.59 -12.88
N ALA A 253 -18.83 -8.48 -11.71
CA ALA A 253 -20.25 -8.80 -11.50
C ALA A 253 -21.19 -7.96 -12.41
N ARG A 254 -20.71 -6.82 -12.90
CA ARG A 254 -21.45 -5.87 -13.75
C ARG A 254 -20.95 -5.86 -15.20
N GLY A 255 -20.02 -6.75 -15.56
CA GLY A 255 -19.41 -6.77 -16.89
C GLY A 255 -18.62 -5.49 -17.21
N ILE A 256 -18.08 -4.81 -16.20
CA ILE A 256 -17.33 -3.56 -16.37
C ILE A 256 -15.83 -3.89 -16.41
N PRO A 257 -15.11 -3.56 -17.51
CA PRO A 257 -13.65 -3.67 -17.54
C PRO A 257 -13.00 -2.74 -16.53
N PHE A 258 -11.94 -3.20 -15.89
CA PHE A 258 -11.17 -2.39 -14.93
C PHE A 258 -10.59 -1.13 -15.59
N GLU A 259 -10.15 -1.27 -16.85
CA GLU A 259 -9.59 -0.23 -17.71
C GLU A 259 -10.70 0.53 -18.45
N SER A 260 -11.59 1.19 -17.70
CA SER A 260 -12.73 1.88 -18.32
C SER A 260 -13.15 3.16 -17.60
N ALA A 261 -13.75 4.07 -18.36
CA ALA A 261 -14.40 5.26 -17.82
C ALA A 261 -15.51 4.91 -16.80
N MET A 262 -16.19 3.78 -16.98
CA MET A 262 -17.20 3.29 -16.06
C MET A 262 -16.58 2.86 -14.71
N ALA A 263 -15.46 2.15 -14.72
CA ALA A 263 -14.71 1.82 -13.51
C ALA A 263 -14.26 3.08 -12.76
N LYS A 264 -13.79 4.10 -13.50
CA LYS A 264 -13.45 5.42 -12.94
C LYS A 264 -14.66 6.14 -12.32
N ALA A 265 -15.81 6.13 -12.99
CA ALA A 265 -17.03 6.73 -12.46
C ALA A 265 -17.48 6.06 -11.16
N TRP A 266 -17.47 4.72 -11.11
CA TRP A 266 -17.78 3.96 -9.90
C TRP A 266 -16.78 4.20 -8.78
N ASN A 267 -15.48 4.22 -9.09
CA ASN A 267 -14.43 4.56 -8.14
C ASN A 267 -14.73 5.91 -7.45
N LEU A 268 -14.95 6.96 -8.23
CA LEU A 268 -15.27 8.28 -7.69
C LEU A 268 -16.57 8.28 -6.88
N ALA A 269 -17.62 7.60 -7.35
CA ALA A 269 -18.90 7.54 -6.66
C ALA A 269 -18.78 6.86 -5.28
N ILE A 270 -18.13 5.71 -5.23
CA ILE A 270 -17.94 4.91 -4.01
C ILE A 270 -17.13 5.72 -2.98
N PHE A 271 -15.94 6.19 -3.33
CA PHE A 271 -15.07 6.84 -2.35
C PHE A 271 -15.57 8.23 -1.93
N ARG A 272 -16.25 8.97 -2.82
CA ARG A 272 -16.93 10.22 -2.44
C ARG A 272 -18.02 9.95 -1.39
N ARG A 273 -18.84 8.93 -1.61
CA ARG A 273 -19.89 8.55 -0.68
C ARG A 273 -19.31 8.11 0.67
N LEU A 274 -18.34 7.21 0.67
CA LEU A 274 -17.68 6.74 1.90
C LEU A 274 -17.09 7.89 2.69
N ARG A 275 -16.48 8.87 2.02
CA ARG A 275 -15.96 10.07 2.68
C ARG A 275 -17.06 10.89 3.35
N GLN A 276 -18.16 11.14 2.65
CA GLN A 276 -19.29 11.90 3.18
C GLN A 276 -19.92 11.20 4.38
N GLU A 277 -20.17 9.89 4.28
CA GLU A 277 -20.79 9.10 5.34
C GLU A 277 -19.88 8.96 6.55
N ALA A 278 -18.57 8.76 6.35
CA ALA A 278 -17.61 8.66 7.44
C ALA A 278 -17.43 10.00 8.18
N ASP A 279 -17.40 11.13 7.46
CA ASP A 279 -17.36 12.45 8.08
C ASP A 279 -18.65 12.72 8.88
N ARG A 280 -19.82 12.39 8.32
CA ARG A 280 -21.11 12.52 9.03
C ARG A 280 -21.16 11.68 10.30
N ALA A 281 -20.77 10.40 10.21
CA ALA A 281 -20.71 9.49 11.35
C ALA A 281 -19.76 10.01 12.44
N SER A 282 -18.63 10.61 12.06
CA SER A 282 -17.68 11.18 13.01
C SER A 282 -18.23 12.38 13.78
N VAL A 283 -19.02 13.24 13.14
CA VAL A 283 -19.70 14.36 13.80
C VAL A 283 -20.78 13.82 14.75
N PHE A 284 -21.63 12.91 14.26
CA PHE A 284 -22.70 12.31 15.06
C PHE A 284 -22.18 11.60 16.32
N LEU A 285 -21.16 10.76 16.17
CA LEU A 285 -20.54 10.08 17.31
C LEU A 285 -19.82 11.05 18.25
N ALA A 286 -19.37 12.20 17.76
CA ALA A 286 -18.80 13.22 18.62
C ALA A 286 -19.89 13.95 19.43
N GLU A 287 -21.10 14.11 18.89
CA GLU A 287 -22.23 14.70 19.64
C GLU A 287 -22.67 13.75 20.74
N GLU A 288 -22.70 12.44 20.46
CA GLU A 288 -23.07 11.41 21.42
C GLU A 288 -21.98 11.18 22.50
N ARG A 289 -20.70 11.08 22.08
CA ARG A 289 -19.61 10.56 22.93
C ARG A 289 -18.51 11.57 23.23
N GLY A 290 -18.68 12.81 22.76
CA GLY A 290 -17.64 13.83 22.75
C GLY A 290 -16.65 13.69 21.59
N PRO A 291 -16.12 14.82 21.07
CA PRO A 291 -15.01 14.80 20.11
C PRO A 291 -13.76 14.16 20.70
N CYS A 292 -12.85 13.66 19.85
CA CYS A 292 -11.55 13.21 20.35
C CYS A 292 -10.73 14.40 20.88
N PRO A 293 -9.84 14.19 21.87
CA PRO A 293 -9.06 15.27 22.47
C PRO A 293 -8.31 16.17 21.48
N ASP A 294 -7.67 15.60 20.46
CA ASP A 294 -6.97 16.38 19.43
C ASP A 294 -7.94 17.29 18.65
N ALA A 295 -9.16 16.83 18.36
CA ALA A 295 -10.17 17.64 17.68
C ALA A 295 -10.77 18.70 18.63
N ALA A 296 -11.07 18.32 19.87
CA ALA A 296 -11.66 19.18 20.90
C ALA A 296 -10.77 20.40 21.20
N GLU A 297 -9.46 20.18 21.36
CA GLU A 297 -8.48 21.25 21.61
C GLU A 297 -8.42 22.27 20.46
N ALA A 298 -8.61 21.81 19.23
CA ALA A 298 -8.68 22.66 18.04
C ALA A 298 -10.09 23.22 17.76
N GLY A 299 -11.06 23.04 18.68
CA GLY A 299 -12.44 23.49 18.53
C GLY A 299 -13.21 22.79 17.40
N MET A 300 -12.84 21.55 17.06
CA MET A 300 -13.47 20.75 16.00
C MET A 300 -14.37 19.67 16.58
N GLN A 301 -15.58 19.57 16.02
CA GLN A 301 -16.54 18.54 16.40
C GLN A 301 -16.35 17.27 15.57
N ALA A 302 -15.36 16.45 15.96
CA ALA A 302 -15.05 15.20 15.28
C ALA A 302 -14.63 14.11 16.28
N ARG A 303 -15.21 12.92 16.14
CA ARG A 303 -14.90 11.77 17.00
C ARG A 303 -13.57 11.12 16.63
N PHE A 304 -13.19 11.22 15.36
CA PHE A 304 -12.02 10.55 14.79
C PHE A 304 -11.17 11.55 14.03
N SER A 305 -9.87 11.58 14.31
CA SER A 305 -8.93 12.40 13.54
C SER A 305 -8.80 11.87 12.11
N HIS A 306 -8.66 10.54 11.97
CA HIS A 306 -8.68 9.83 10.70
C HIS A 306 -9.76 8.72 10.69
N LYS A 307 -10.34 8.46 9.51
CA LYS A 307 -11.46 7.53 9.30
C LYS A 307 -11.22 6.49 8.21
N LEU A 308 -10.58 6.88 7.11
CA LEU A 308 -10.48 6.08 5.89
C LEU A 308 -9.03 5.74 5.56
N ALA A 309 -8.76 4.44 5.41
CA ALA A 309 -7.49 3.86 4.99
C ALA A 309 -7.75 2.54 4.24
N ILE A 310 -7.15 2.35 3.08
CA ILE A 310 -7.37 1.13 2.27
C ILE A 310 -6.24 0.14 2.53
N ALA A 311 -6.44 -0.73 3.51
CA ALA A 311 -5.50 -1.79 3.86
C ALA A 311 -5.62 -3.01 2.92
N PRO A 312 -4.61 -3.89 2.85
CA PRO A 312 -4.71 -5.14 2.14
C PRO A 312 -5.69 -6.07 2.85
N THR A 313 -6.61 -6.68 2.10
CA THR A 313 -7.70 -7.51 2.66
C THR A 313 -7.57 -8.99 2.31
N ALA A 314 -6.36 -9.48 2.04
CA ALA A 314 -6.12 -10.81 1.47
C ALA A 314 -6.82 -11.97 2.19
N SER A 315 -6.81 -11.99 3.53
CA SER A 315 -7.48 -13.06 4.29
C SER A 315 -8.99 -12.85 4.42
N ILE A 316 -9.43 -11.61 4.70
CA ILE A 316 -10.85 -11.33 4.91
C ILE A 316 -11.66 -11.38 3.61
N SER A 317 -11.04 -11.12 2.45
CA SER A 317 -11.71 -11.28 1.16
C SER A 317 -12.01 -12.74 0.85
N ILE A 318 -11.14 -13.67 1.29
CA ILE A 318 -11.39 -15.12 1.21
C ILE A 318 -12.53 -15.51 2.17
N ILE A 319 -12.52 -15.00 3.40
CA ILE A 319 -13.58 -15.26 4.40
C ILE A 319 -14.94 -14.77 3.89
N CYS A 320 -14.97 -13.62 3.23
CA CYS A 320 -16.18 -13.04 2.65
C CYS A 320 -16.53 -13.60 1.26
N GLY A 321 -16.43 -14.93 1.10
CA GLY A 321 -16.89 -15.62 -0.11
C GLY A 321 -15.91 -15.63 -1.28
N GLY A 322 -14.66 -15.24 -1.08
CA GLY A 322 -13.66 -15.24 -2.16
C GLY A 322 -13.72 -14.01 -3.07
N THR A 323 -14.15 -12.86 -2.54
CA THR A 323 -14.16 -11.59 -3.28
C THR A 323 -12.73 -11.10 -3.60
N SER A 324 -12.61 -10.10 -4.50
CA SER A 324 -11.31 -9.51 -4.83
C SER A 324 -10.71 -8.76 -3.64
N ALA A 325 -9.38 -8.80 -3.48
CA ALA A 325 -8.72 -8.11 -2.38
C ALA A 325 -8.75 -6.58 -2.58
N CYS A 326 -9.09 -5.85 -1.52
CA CYS A 326 -9.08 -4.39 -1.44
C CYS A 326 -9.62 -3.68 -2.69
N ILE A 327 -8.76 -2.87 -3.31
CA ILE A 327 -9.00 -2.14 -4.55
C ILE A 327 -8.24 -2.74 -5.74
N GLU A 328 -7.60 -3.89 -5.52
CA GLU A 328 -6.64 -4.47 -6.45
C GLU A 328 -7.32 -5.28 -7.55
N PRO A 329 -6.73 -5.31 -8.75
CA PRO A 329 -7.11 -6.26 -9.76
C PRO A 329 -6.82 -7.70 -9.31
N ILE A 330 -7.54 -8.66 -9.90
CA ILE A 330 -7.44 -10.06 -9.50
C ILE A 330 -6.19 -10.63 -10.19
N PRO A 331 -5.21 -11.21 -9.47
CA PRO A 331 -3.97 -11.66 -10.08
C PRO A 331 -4.10 -12.81 -11.08
N ALA A 332 -5.13 -13.65 -10.92
CA ALA A 332 -5.41 -14.80 -11.78
C ALA A 332 -6.89 -15.21 -11.65
N ASN A 333 -7.55 -15.58 -12.75
CA ASN A 333 -8.95 -16.03 -12.71
C ASN A 333 -9.13 -17.45 -12.16
N ILE A 334 -8.04 -18.19 -11.98
CA ILE A 334 -7.99 -19.44 -11.25
C ILE A 334 -6.65 -19.53 -10.52
N TYR A 335 -6.68 -19.87 -9.23
CA TYR A 335 -5.47 -20.04 -8.44
C TYR A 335 -5.61 -21.18 -7.45
N THR A 336 -4.47 -21.72 -7.02
CA THR A 336 -4.45 -22.83 -6.06
C THR A 336 -4.40 -22.29 -4.64
N HIS A 337 -5.45 -22.55 -3.86
CA HIS A 337 -5.48 -22.26 -2.44
C HIS A 337 -4.99 -23.47 -1.64
N LYS A 338 -3.87 -23.30 -0.92
CA LYS A 338 -3.31 -24.35 -0.05
C LYS A 338 -3.88 -24.22 1.35
N THR A 339 -4.52 -25.28 1.84
CA THR A 339 -4.97 -25.43 3.22
C THR A 339 -4.14 -26.52 3.91
N LEU A 340 -4.34 -26.70 5.22
CA LEU A 340 -3.77 -27.84 5.96
C LEU A 340 -4.26 -29.20 5.44
N SER A 341 -5.43 -29.23 4.79
CA SER A 341 -6.09 -30.43 4.29
C SER A 341 -5.82 -30.74 2.81
N GLY A 342 -5.08 -29.88 2.10
CA GLY A 342 -4.76 -30.08 0.69
C GLY A 342 -4.62 -28.79 -0.10
N ALA A 343 -4.51 -28.90 -1.42
CA ALA A 343 -4.46 -27.77 -2.34
C ALA A 343 -5.70 -27.83 -3.26
N PHE A 344 -6.51 -26.77 -3.24
CA PHE A 344 -7.78 -26.72 -3.96
C PHE A 344 -7.76 -25.58 -4.98
N PRO A 345 -8.22 -25.81 -6.22
CA PRO A 345 -8.37 -24.73 -7.19
C PRO A 345 -9.54 -23.82 -6.79
N VAL A 346 -9.30 -22.53 -6.72
CA VAL A 346 -10.30 -21.49 -6.53
C VAL A 346 -10.50 -20.79 -7.87
N ARG A 347 -11.72 -20.87 -8.39
CA ARG A 347 -12.12 -20.27 -9.67
C ARG A 347 -12.80 -18.93 -9.41
N ASN A 348 -12.58 -17.98 -10.31
CA ASN A 348 -13.33 -16.74 -10.33
C ASN A 348 -14.82 -17.04 -10.56
N PRO A 349 -15.72 -16.71 -9.59
CA PRO A 349 -17.13 -17.08 -9.68
C PRO A 349 -17.87 -16.35 -10.81
N HIS A 350 -17.49 -15.11 -11.11
CA HIS A 350 -18.11 -14.34 -12.20
C HIS A 350 -17.69 -14.88 -13.56
N LEU A 351 -16.40 -15.25 -13.72
CA LEU A 351 -15.94 -15.92 -14.94
C LEU A 351 -16.62 -17.29 -15.10
N ALA A 352 -16.76 -18.06 -14.02
CA ALA A 352 -17.40 -19.37 -14.09
C ALA A 352 -18.84 -19.28 -14.58
N ARG A 353 -19.59 -18.27 -14.13
CA ARG A 353 -20.94 -17.98 -14.61
C ARG A 353 -20.94 -17.66 -16.10
N LEU A 354 -20.05 -16.78 -16.56
CA LEU A 354 -19.92 -16.43 -17.97
C LEU A 354 -19.56 -17.64 -18.84
N LEU A 355 -18.57 -18.45 -18.42
CA LEU A 355 -18.18 -19.66 -19.15
C LEU A 355 -19.35 -20.65 -19.23
N ALA A 356 -20.16 -20.79 -18.18
CA ALA A 356 -21.34 -21.64 -18.21
C ALA A 356 -22.38 -21.13 -19.23
N GLU A 357 -22.65 -19.82 -19.25
CA GLU A 357 -23.55 -19.17 -20.23
C GLU A 357 -23.08 -19.35 -21.68
N ARG A 358 -21.75 -19.38 -21.90
CA ARG A 358 -21.13 -19.60 -23.21
C ARG A 358 -20.95 -21.08 -23.56
N GLY A 359 -21.34 -22.01 -22.69
CA GLY A 359 -21.13 -23.45 -22.90
C GLY A 359 -19.66 -23.89 -22.83
N LEU A 360 -18.82 -23.08 -22.18
CA LEU A 360 -17.38 -23.26 -22.03
C LEU A 360 -16.96 -23.73 -20.62
N ASP A 361 -17.88 -23.86 -19.65
CA ASP A 361 -17.56 -24.34 -18.29
C ASP A 361 -17.26 -25.85 -18.27
N ARG A 362 -16.04 -26.21 -18.71
CA ARG A 362 -15.55 -27.59 -18.81
C ARG A 362 -14.14 -27.71 -18.22
N PRO A 363 -13.76 -28.88 -17.67
CA PRO A 363 -12.44 -29.07 -17.06
C PRO A 363 -11.27 -28.67 -17.97
N GLU A 364 -11.38 -28.92 -19.27
CA GLU A 364 -10.33 -28.63 -20.26
C GLU A 364 -10.10 -27.12 -20.41
N ILE A 365 -11.16 -26.31 -20.34
CA ILE A 365 -11.06 -24.85 -20.42
C ILE A 365 -10.40 -24.31 -19.16
N TRP A 366 -10.81 -24.76 -17.98
CA TRP A 366 -10.15 -24.36 -16.73
C TRP A 366 -8.69 -24.77 -16.66
N GLN A 367 -8.36 -25.95 -17.16
CA GLN A 367 -6.98 -26.40 -17.28
C GLN A 367 -6.17 -25.50 -18.24
N SER A 368 -6.76 -25.12 -19.37
CA SER A 368 -6.16 -24.15 -20.30
C SER A 368 -5.91 -22.78 -19.65
N ILE A 369 -6.86 -22.29 -18.84
CA ILE A 369 -6.69 -21.04 -18.08
C ILE A 369 -5.53 -21.16 -17.08
N VAL A 370 -5.37 -22.29 -16.38
CA VAL A 370 -4.22 -22.53 -15.48
C VAL A 370 -2.90 -22.51 -16.24
N GLU A 371 -2.84 -23.16 -17.41
CA GLU A 371 -1.65 -23.20 -18.28
C GLU A 371 -1.25 -21.83 -18.81
N HIS A 372 -2.21 -20.90 -18.90
CA HIS A 372 -2.00 -19.50 -19.27
C HIS A 372 -2.00 -18.58 -18.04
N GLU A 373 -1.56 -19.08 -16.89
CA GLU A 373 -1.34 -18.33 -15.65
C GLU A 373 -2.59 -17.59 -15.12
N GLY A 374 -3.78 -18.11 -15.40
CA GLY A 374 -5.04 -17.49 -14.99
C GLY A 374 -5.67 -16.58 -16.03
N SER A 375 -5.06 -16.40 -17.20
CA SER A 375 -5.57 -15.58 -18.30
C SER A 375 -6.72 -16.26 -19.03
N VAL A 376 -7.61 -15.44 -19.60
CA VAL A 376 -8.67 -15.87 -20.54
C VAL A 376 -8.51 -15.24 -21.93
N GLN A 377 -7.47 -14.44 -22.16
CA GLN A 377 -7.34 -13.67 -23.40
C GLN A 377 -7.18 -14.58 -24.63
N HIS A 378 -6.61 -15.78 -24.42
CA HIS A 378 -6.41 -16.80 -25.45
C HIS A 378 -7.64 -17.65 -25.76
N LEU A 379 -8.72 -17.56 -24.97
CA LEU A 379 -9.88 -18.43 -25.15
C LEU A 379 -10.70 -18.02 -26.38
N ASP A 380 -10.93 -18.99 -27.26
CA ASP A 380 -11.92 -18.89 -28.33
C ASP A 380 -13.35 -19.03 -27.76
N GLY A 381 -14.29 -18.25 -28.29
CA GLY A 381 -15.71 -18.28 -27.87
C GLY A 381 -16.09 -17.25 -26.80
N LEU A 382 -15.13 -16.45 -26.31
CA LEU A 382 -15.40 -15.19 -25.62
C LEU A 382 -15.19 -14.02 -26.57
N THR A 383 -16.05 -13.01 -26.45
CA THR A 383 -15.87 -11.72 -27.13
C THR A 383 -14.71 -10.94 -26.52
N GLU A 384 -14.15 -9.98 -27.25
CA GLU A 384 -13.07 -9.15 -26.74
C GLU A 384 -13.52 -8.33 -25.52
N ASP A 385 -14.74 -7.79 -25.52
CA ASP A 385 -15.31 -7.07 -24.38
C ASP A 385 -15.36 -7.96 -23.13
N GLU A 386 -15.84 -9.20 -23.26
CA GLU A 386 -15.84 -10.17 -22.15
C GLU A 386 -14.43 -10.47 -21.65
N LYS A 387 -13.47 -10.65 -22.55
CA LYS A 387 -12.07 -10.88 -22.16
C LYS A 387 -11.49 -9.69 -21.40
N THR A 388 -11.82 -8.45 -21.77
CA THR A 388 -11.33 -7.26 -21.07
C THR A 388 -11.81 -7.16 -19.62
N VAL A 389 -13.02 -7.64 -19.33
CA VAL A 389 -13.57 -7.70 -17.95
C VAL A 389 -12.75 -8.61 -17.04
N PHE A 390 -12.16 -9.66 -17.61
CA PHE A 390 -11.42 -10.70 -16.87
C PHE A 390 -9.91 -10.64 -17.08
N ARG A 391 -9.36 -9.49 -17.50
CA ARG A 391 -7.91 -9.26 -17.50
C ARG A 391 -7.36 -9.43 -16.08
N THR A 392 -6.26 -10.18 -15.99
CA THR A 392 -5.54 -10.38 -14.75
C THR A 392 -4.75 -9.12 -14.38
N ALA A 393 -4.30 -9.03 -13.12
CA ALA A 393 -3.51 -7.90 -12.63
C ALA A 393 -2.28 -7.57 -13.49
N PHE A 394 -1.65 -8.58 -14.12
CA PHE A 394 -0.49 -8.41 -15.00
C PHE A 394 -0.85 -8.07 -16.45
N GLU A 395 -2.12 -8.15 -16.83
CA GLU A 395 -2.61 -7.82 -18.17
C GLU A 395 -3.28 -6.44 -18.22
N ILE A 396 -3.68 -5.91 -17.06
CA ILE A 396 -4.20 -4.55 -16.93
C ILE A 396 -3.05 -3.55 -17.10
N ASP A 397 -3.29 -2.50 -17.88
CA ASP A 397 -2.40 -1.35 -17.93
C ASP A 397 -2.34 -0.65 -16.56
N GLN A 398 -1.14 -0.63 -15.97
CA GLN A 398 -0.92 -0.10 -14.65
C GLN A 398 -1.13 1.42 -14.56
N ARG A 399 -1.22 2.14 -15.68
CA ARG A 399 -1.64 3.54 -15.72
C ARG A 399 -3.05 3.70 -15.14
N TRP A 400 -3.97 2.77 -15.41
CA TRP A 400 -5.31 2.77 -14.82
C TRP A 400 -5.29 2.53 -13.30
N ILE A 401 -4.36 1.71 -12.81
CA ILE A 401 -4.20 1.46 -11.37
C ILE A 401 -3.79 2.75 -10.65
N VAL A 402 -2.79 3.46 -11.19
CA VAL A 402 -2.34 4.76 -10.67
C VAL A 402 -3.43 5.81 -10.80
N GLU A 403 -4.11 5.87 -11.94
CA GLU A 403 -5.19 6.82 -12.23
C GLU A 403 -6.34 6.70 -11.22
N LEU A 404 -6.85 5.49 -11.01
CA LEU A 404 -7.93 5.25 -10.07
C LEU A 404 -7.48 5.47 -8.61
N ALA A 405 -6.23 5.16 -8.28
CA ALA A 405 -5.66 5.43 -6.96
C ALA A 405 -5.55 6.94 -6.69
N ALA A 406 -5.08 7.72 -7.66
CA ALA A 406 -5.02 9.17 -7.59
C ALA A 406 -6.42 9.79 -7.47
N ASP A 407 -7.38 9.33 -8.28
CA ASP A 407 -8.76 9.83 -8.26
C ASP A 407 -9.44 9.63 -6.90
N ARG A 408 -9.12 8.53 -6.18
CA ARG A 408 -9.68 8.26 -4.86
C ARG A 408 -8.90 8.88 -3.70
N ALA A 409 -7.63 9.24 -3.90
CA ALA A 409 -6.73 9.74 -2.86
C ALA A 409 -7.28 10.97 -2.09
N PRO A 410 -7.94 11.96 -2.71
CA PRO A 410 -8.54 13.10 -1.99
C PRO A 410 -9.64 12.70 -0.99
N PHE A 411 -10.29 11.56 -1.20
CA PHE A 411 -11.33 11.06 -0.31
C PHE A 411 -10.76 10.27 0.88
N LEU A 412 -9.48 9.87 0.84
CA LEU A 412 -8.82 9.14 1.90
C LEU A 412 -8.05 10.11 2.81
N CYS A 413 -8.39 10.15 4.11
CA CYS A 413 -7.64 10.97 5.07
C CYS A 413 -6.29 10.33 5.46
N GLN A 414 -6.16 9.01 5.37
CA GLN A 414 -4.89 8.30 5.46
C GLN A 414 -4.39 7.96 4.04
N SER A 415 -3.89 6.75 3.78
CA SER A 415 -3.44 6.30 2.46
C SER A 415 -4.14 5.00 2.01
N GLN A 416 -3.60 4.38 0.97
CA GLN A 416 -4.03 3.13 0.37
C GLN A 416 -2.80 2.25 0.08
N SER A 417 -2.89 0.97 0.37
CA SER A 417 -1.87 -0.01 -0.03
C SER A 417 -1.98 -0.27 -1.53
N LEU A 418 -1.17 0.42 -2.33
CA LEU A 418 -1.22 0.30 -3.78
C LEU A 418 -0.10 -0.60 -4.32
N ASN A 419 -0.44 -1.81 -4.74
CA ASN A 419 0.48 -2.67 -5.48
C ASN A 419 0.51 -2.29 -6.97
N LEU A 420 1.69 -2.41 -7.59
CA LEU A 420 1.86 -2.37 -9.05
C LEU A 420 2.27 -3.75 -9.55
N TYR A 421 1.77 -4.17 -10.71
CA TYR A 421 2.04 -5.46 -11.33
C TYR A 421 2.75 -5.24 -12.66
N LEU A 422 4.06 -5.44 -12.69
CA LEU A 422 4.90 -5.09 -13.83
C LEU A 422 5.53 -6.34 -14.46
N PRO A 423 5.65 -6.39 -15.79
CA PRO A 423 6.51 -7.38 -16.43
C PRO A 423 7.97 -7.10 -16.08
N ALA A 424 8.83 -8.13 -16.05
CA ALA A 424 10.24 -7.92 -15.70
C ALA A 424 11.04 -7.16 -16.77
N ASP A 425 10.56 -7.16 -18.01
CA ASP A 425 11.11 -6.44 -19.15
C ASP A 425 10.39 -5.11 -19.43
N ILE A 426 9.70 -4.55 -18.42
CA ILE A 426 9.07 -3.23 -18.53
C ILE A 426 10.07 -2.17 -19.01
N ASP A 427 9.61 -1.30 -19.92
CA ASP A 427 10.42 -0.19 -20.38
C ASP A 427 10.77 0.77 -19.22
N LYS A 428 11.98 1.32 -19.25
CA LYS A 428 12.48 2.19 -18.17
C LYS A 428 11.69 3.48 -18.07
N TRP A 429 11.19 4.01 -19.19
CA TRP A 429 10.35 5.20 -19.20
C TRP A 429 8.99 4.89 -18.55
N ASP A 430 8.38 3.75 -18.88
CA ASP A 430 7.12 3.34 -18.23
C ASP A 430 7.29 3.12 -16.73
N LEU A 431 8.36 2.44 -16.32
CA LEU A 431 8.68 2.27 -14.91
C LEU A 431 8.81 3.63 -14.22
N HIS A 432 9.52 4.58 -14.82
CA HIS A 432 9.63 5.95 -14.30
C HIS A 432 8.27 6.64 -14.20
N MET A 433 7.51 6.65 -15.30
CA MET A 433 6.28 7.42 -15.41
C MET A 433 5.15 6.91 -14.52
N LEU A 434 5.04 5.60 -14.28
CA LEU A 434 4.06 5.06 -13.33
C LEU A 434 4.28 5.60 -11.91
N HIS A 435 5.54 5.70 -11.48
CA HIS A 435 5.88 6.21 -10.15
C HIS A 435 5.83 7.74 -10.09
N TRP A 436 6.27 8.40 -11.16
CA TRP A 436 6.21 9.85 -11.30
C TRP A 436 4.78 10.36 -11.24
N THR A 437 3.89 9.75 -12.02
CA THR A 437 2.46 10.10 -12.08
C THR A 437 1.79 9.88 -10.73
N ALA A 438 2.15 8.82 -9.99
CA ALA A 438 1.61 8.59 -8.65
C ALA A 438 1.96 9.75 -7.70
N TRP A 439 3.21 10.21 -7.70
CA TRP A 439 3.64 11.38 -6.92
C TRP A 439 2.90 12.65 -7.36
N GLU A 440 2.95 12.95 -8.65
CA GLU A 440 2.42 14.19 -9.23
C GLU A 440 0.90 14.32 -9.04
N ARG A 441 0.16 13.21 -9.13
CA ARG A 441 -1.29 13.18 -8.92
C ARG A 441 -1.70 13.01 -7.46
N GLY A 442 -0.76 13.09 -6.52
CA GLY A 442 -1.07 13.15 -5.08
C GLY A 442 -1.44 11.81 -4.45
N VAL A 443 -1.00 10.68 -5.04
CA VAL A 443 -0.99 9.40 -4.32
C VAL A 443 -0.03 9.54 -3.14
N LYS A 444 -0.40 9.00 -1.97
CA LYS A 444 0.37 9.14 -0.74
C LYS A 444 1.40 8.04 -0.55
N SER A 445 1.12 6.83 -1.04
CA SER A 445 2.07 5.72 -0.96
C SER A 445 1.91 4.69 -2.07
N LEU A 446 3.01 3.97 -2.34
CA LEU A 446 3.07 2.77 -3.18
C LEU A 446 3.61 1.62 -2.35
N TYR A 447 2.93 0.48 -2.39
CA TYR A 447 3.25 -0.72 -1.62
C TYR A 447 4.23 -1.62 -2.39
N TYR A 448 3.87 -2.87 -2.70
CA TYR A 448 4.75 -3.75 -3.47
C TYR A 448 4.79 -3.42 -4.95
N CYS A 449 5.95 -3.64 -5.56
CA CYS A 449 6.10 -3.86 -6.98
C CYS A 449 6.13 -5.38 -7.26
N ARG A 450 5.06 -5.94 -7.79
CA ARG A 450 4.99 -7.36 -8.15
C ARG A 450 5.53 -7.53 -9.56
N SER A 451 6.73 -8.10 -9.71
CA SER A 451 7.29 -8.45 -11.01
C SER A 451 7.24 -9.96 -11.27
N LYS A 452 6.94 -10.37 -12.52
CA LYS A 452 7.13 -11.77 -12.94
C LYS A 452 8.63 -12.00 -13.15
N SER A 453 9.22 -13.06 -12.61
CA SER A 453 10.62 -13.37 -12.92
C SER A 453 10.77 -13.81 -14.38
N ILE A 454 11.79 -13.29 -15.08
CA ILE A 454 12.13 -13.65 -16.47
C ILE A 454 12.29 -15.18 -16.62
N GLN A 455 12.73 -15.87 -15.57
CA GLN A 455 12.96 -17.32 -15.59
C GLN A 455 11.70 -18.19 -15.69
N ARG A 456 10.49 -17.68 -15.38
CA ARG A 456 9.27 -18.51 -15.47
C ARG A 456 8.85 -18.80 -16.92
N ALA A 457 9.28 -17.99 -17.88
CA ALA A 457 8.99 -18.21 -19.30
C ALA A 457 9.71 -19.44 -19.90
N GLY A 458 10.63 -20.09 -19.16
CA GLY A 458 11.45 -21.20 -19.66
C GLY A 458 11.06 -22.61 -19.21
N PHE A 459 10.04 -22.79 -18.37
CA PHE A 459 9.62 -24.11 -17.85
C PHE A 459 8.26 -24.56 -18.40
N ALA A 460 8.12 -24.52 -19.72
CA ALA A 460 7.27 -25.43 -20.46
C ALA A 460 8.08 -25.82 -21.69
N GLY A 461 8.32 -27.12 -21.92
CA GLY A 461 9.24 -27.66 -22.92
C GLY A 461 8.86 -27.42 -24.39
N GLY A 462 8.61 -26.17 -24.77
CA GLY A 462 8.45 -25.72 -26.14
C GLY A 462 9.59 -24.76 -26.48
N THR A 463 10.37 -25.12 -27.50
CA THR A 463 11.32 -24.22 -28.16
C THR A 463 10.56 -23.05 -28.78
N ARG A 464 10.27 -22.00 -28.01
CA ARG A 464 9.93 -20.69 -28.57
C ARG A 464 11.24 -20.05 -29.03
N THR A 465 11.43 -20.01 -30.35
CA THR A 465 12.38 -19.12 -31.00
C THR A 465 12.12 -17.70 -30.49
N ALA A 466 13.18 -17.04 -30.00
CA ALA A 466 13.13 -15.64 -29.62
C ALA A 466 12.76 -14.80 -30.84
N ALA A 467 11.47 -14.52 -31.01
CA ALA A 467 11.02 -13.43 -31.85
C ALA A 467 11.63 -12.15 -31.23
N GLY A 468 12.43 -11.43 -32.01
CA GLY A 468 13.10 -10.23 -31.57
C GLY A 468 12.09 -9.29 -30.90
N LEU A 469 12.40 -8.88 -29.67
CA LEU A 469 11.71 -7.80 -28.98
C LEU A 469 11.88 -6.54 -29.84
N ALA A 470 10.90 -6.28 -30.72
CA ALA A 470 10.76 -4.97 -31.33
C ALA A 470 10.64 -3.97 -30.18
N ALA A 471 11.46 -2.91 -30.20
CA ALA A 471 11.34 -1.82 -29.24
C ALA A 471 9.89 -1.32 -29.29
N THR A 472 9.14 -1.56 -28.22
CA THR A 472 7.82 -0.97 -28.04
C THR A 472 7.98 0.53 -28.12
N ALA A 473 7.17 1.19 -28.95
CA ALA A 473 7.17 2.64 -29.03
C ALA A 473 6.95 3.23 -27.63
N ARG A 474 7.65 4.31 -27.29
CA ARG A 474 7.52 4.99 -26.00
C ARG A 474 6.06 5.36 -25.77
N THR A 475 5.46 4.86 -24.71
CA THR A 475 4.07 5.15 -24.32
C THR A 475 3.88 6.65 -24.08
N ASP A 476 2.84 7.23 -24.66
CA ASP A 476 2.42 8.60 -24.39
C ASP A 476 1.57 8.65 -23.11
N TYR A 477 2.00 9.44 -22.13
CA TYR A 477 1.30 9.64 -20.86
C TYR A 477 0.47 10.93 -20.84
N GLU A 478 0.59 11.79 -21.87
CA GLU A 478 -0.22 13.00 -22.02
C GLU A 478 -1.60 12.70 -22.63
N GLU A 479 -1.77 11.52 -23.23
CA GLU A 479 -3.04 11.08 -23.78
C GLU A 479 -4.00 10.61 -22.67
N CYS A 480 -5.26 11.06 -22.75
CA CYS A 480 -6.29 10.66 -21.81
C CYS A 480 -6.59 9.15 -21.94
N LEU A 481 -6.35 8.38 -20.87
CA LEU A 481 -6.60 6.93 -20.83
C LEU A 481 -8.04 6.54 -21.18
N ALA A 482 -9.01 7.40 -20.86
CA ALA A 482 -10.42 7.14 -21.16
C ALA A 482 -10.81 7.47 -22.62
N CYS A 483 -9.90 8.09 -23.37
CA CYS A 483 -10.05 8.41 -24.79
C CYS A 483 -9.29 7.44 -25.71
N GLN A 484 -8.40 6.60 -25.13
CA GLN A 484 -7.85 5.39 -25.73
C GLN A 484 -8.92 4.29 -25.72
#